data_AF-A0A5B7FKL7-F1
#
_entry.id   AF-A0A5B7FKL7-F1
#
_cell.length_a   1.000
_cell.length_b   1.000
_cell.length_c   1.000
_cell.angle_alpha   90.00
_cell.angle_beta   90.00
_cell.angle_gamma   90.00
#
_symmetry.space_group_name_H-M   'P 1'
#
loop_
_entity.id
_entity.type
_entity.pdbx_description
1 polymer ?
#
loop_
_entity_poly.entity_id
_entity_poly.type
_entity_poly.pdbx_seq_one_letter_code
_entity_poly.pdbx_strand_id
1 'polypeptide(L)' 'MKSQCLRDIKMFSFPHRTVDIWDGLSKEIVAAGIVHNFKERMDENRYEDRSL' A
#
# COMPACT_ATOMS: atom_id res chain seq x y z
N MET A 1 -11.83 22.44 0.32
CA MET A 1 -12.21 21.02 0.48
C MET A 1 -11.80 20.13 -0.68
N LYS A 2 -12.28 20.35 -1.93
CA LYS A 2 -11.94 19.49 -3.08
C LYS A 2 -10.43 19.38 -3.37
N SER A 3 -9.69 20.47 -3.19
CA SER A 3 -8.22 20.49 -3.35
C SER A 3 -7.47 19.66 -2.31
N GLN A 4 -8.01 19.54 -1.09
CA GLN A 4 -7.43 18.69 -0.05
C GLN A 4 -7.69 17.22 -0.38
N CYS A 5 -8.93 16.90 -0.73
CA CYS A 5 -9.32 15.54 -1.14
C CYS A 5 -8.48 15.04 -2.33
N LEU A 6 -8.19 15.88 -3.33
CA LEU A 6 -7.34 15.51 -4.46
C LEU A 6 -5.86 15.29 -4.06
N ARG A 7 -5.34 16.03 -3.07
CA ARG A 7 -4.00 15.80 -2.50
C ARG A 7 -3.97 14.49 -1.73
N ASP A 8 -4.98 14.25 -0.92
CA ASP A 8 -5.11 13.04 -0.11
C ASP A 8 -5.24 11.82 -1.04
N ILE A 9 -6.07 11.90 -2.09
CA ILE A 9 -6.14 10.85 -3.13
C ILE A 9 -4.77 10.64 -3.75
N LYS A 10 -4.07 11.68 -4.20
CA LYS A 10 -2.73 11.51 -4.79
C LYS A 10 -1.68 10.96 -3.82
N MET A 11 -1.78 11.29 -2.53
CA MET A 11 -0.83 10.89 -1.48
C MET A 11 -1.09 9.47 -0.95
N PHE A 12 -2.35 9.04 -0.92
CA PHE A 12 -2.78 7.77 -0.35
C PHE A 12 -3.23 6.75 -1.41
N SER A 13 -3.35 7.15 -2.68
CA SER A 13 -3.61 6.21 -3.78
C SER A 13 -2.38 5.37 -4.09
N PHE A 14 -2.65 4.14 -4.50
CA PHE A 14 -1.61 3.23 -4.94
C PHE A 14 -1.21 3.56 -6.38
N PRO A 15 0.10 3.50 -6.72
CA PRO A 15 0.57 3.68 -8.08
C PRO A 15 -0.13 2.72 -9.08
N HIS A 16 -0.20 3.09 -10.35
CA HIS A 16 -0.77 2.18 -11.36
C HIS A 16 0.12 0.94 -11.64
N ARG A 17 1.39 0.98 -11.24
CA ARG A 17 2.36 -0.14 -11.37
C ARG A 17 2.30 -1.16 -10.23
N THR A 18 1.24 -1.14 -9.44
CA THR A 18 1.23 -1.94 -8.21
C THR A 18 0.66 -3.34 -8.43
N VAL A 19 0.02 -3.67 -9.56
CA VAL A 19 -0.62 -5.00 -9.73
C VAL A 19 0.34 -6.17 -9.48
N ASP A 20 1.54 -6.19 -10.07
CA ASP A 20 2.51 -7.27 -9.86
C ASP A 20 3.01 -7.36 -8.40
N ILE A 21 3.11 -6.21 -7.73
CA ILE A 21 3.48 -6.13 -6.31
C ILE A 21 2.34 -6.66 -5.44
N TRP A 22 1.08 -6.43 -5.82
CA TRP A 22 -0.09 -6.91 -5.09
C TRP A 22 -0.28 -8.42 -5.25
N ASP A 23 0.02 -8.95 -6.43
CA ASP A 23 -0.03 -10.38 -6.73
C ASP A 23 1.03 -11.17 -5.94
N GLY A 24 2.14 -10.51 -5.59
CA GLY A 24 3.18 -11.05 -4.69
C GLY A 24 2.89 -10.93 -3.19
N LEU A 25 1.80 -10.29 -2.77
CA LEU A 25 1.51 -10.11 -1.34
C LEU A 25 0.99 -11.40 -0.71
N SER A 26 1.41 -11.64 0.53
CA SER A 26 0.84 -12.73 1.31
C SER A 26 -0.63 -12.44 1.66
N LYS A 27 -1.43 -13.51 1.76
CA LYS A 27 -2.85 -13.42 2.11
C LYS A 27 -3.08 -12.72 3.45
N GLU A 28 -2.12 -12.80 4.37
CA GLU A 28 -2.17 -12.12 5.67
C GLU A 28 -2.04 -10.60 5.56
N ILE A 29 -1.30 -10.09 4.57
CA ILE A 29 -1.23 -8.65 4.29
C ILE A 29 -2.58 -8.21 3.74
N VAL A 30 -3.10 -8.92 2.73
CA VAL A 30 -4.39 -8.60 2.07
C VAL A 30 -5.60 -8.70 3.00
N ALA A 31 -5.58 -9.63 3.96
CA ALA A 31 -6.67 -9.85 4.92
C ALA A 31 -6.74 -8.82 6.07
N ALA A 32 -5.90 -7.79 6.06
CA ALA A 32 -5.93 -6.75 7.09
C ALA A 32 -7.27 -5.99 7.07
N GLY A 33 -8.05 -6.13 8.15
CA GLY A 33 -9.37 -5.51 8.27
C GLY A 33 -9.38 -3.98 8.38
N ILE A 34 -8.21 -3.34 8.49
CA ILE A 34 -8.06 -1.89 8.60
C ILE A 34 -7.01 -1.41 7.60
N VAL A 35 -7.35 -0.39 6.81
CA VAL A 35 -6.49 0.20 5.77
C VAL A 35 -5.14 0.66 6.33
N HIS A 36 -5.11 1.16 7.57
CA HIS A 36 -3.88 1.54 8.26
C HIS A 36 -2.92 0.35 8.42
N ASN A 37 -3.42 -0.77 8.96
CA ASN A 37 -2.62 -2.00 9.15
C ASN A 37 -2.20 -2.62 7.82
N PHE A 38 -3.06 -2.52 6.79
CA PHE A 38 -2.71 -2.93 5.44
C PHE A 38 -1.51 -2.12 4.92
N LYS A 39 -1.54 -0.80 5.08
CA LYS A 39 -0.46 0.09 4.64
C LYS A 39 0.85 -0.15 5.40
N GLU A 40 0.79 -0.31 6.72
CA GLU A 40 1.95 -0.60 7.55
C GLU A 40 2.66 -1.88 7.12
N ARG A 41 1.92 -2.99 6.97
CA ARG A 41 2.46 -4.27 6.48
C ARG A 41 3.00 -4.19 5.05
N MET A 42 2.35 -3.41 4.19
CA MET A 42 2.81 -3.16 2.82
C MET A 42 4.14 -2.40 2.79
N ASP A 43 4.30 -1.42 3.66
CA ASP A 43 5.52 -0.63 3.74
C ASP A 43 6.66 -1.48 4.33
N GLU A 44 6.41 -2.31 5.36
CA GLU A 44 7.39 -3.29 5.89
C GLU A 44 7.88 -4.25 4.80
N ASN A 45 6.97 -4.87 4.04
CA ASN A 45 7.31 -5.80 2.96
C ASN A 45 8.18 -5.16 1.85
N ARG A 46 8.04 -3.85 1.62
CA ARG A 46 8.86 -3.10 0.66
C ARG A 46 10.28 -2.82 1.15
N TYR A 47 10.49 -2.79 2.47
CA TYR A 47 11.81 -2.57 3.06
C TYR A 47 12.60 -3.87 3.19
N GLU A 48 11.95 -5.00 3.48
CA GLU A 48 12.61 -6.30 3.51
C GLU A 48 13.17 -6.71 2.13
N ASP A 49 12.44 -6.42 1.05
CA ASP A 49 12.88 -6.68 -0.33
C ASP A 49 14.10 -5.82 -0.76
N ARG A 50 14.38 -4.72 -0.05
CA ARG A 50 15.57 -3.86 -0.30
C ARG A 50 16.81 -4.28 0.49
N SER A 51 16.69 -5.26 1.38
CA SER A 51 17.80 -5.73 2.22
C SER A 51 18.55 -6.92 1.63
N LEU A 52 18.25 -7.33 0.39
CA LEU A 52 18.97 -8.36 -0.38
C LEU A 52 19.76 -7.75 -1.54
#